data_AF-A0A3N7FQG0-F1
#
_entry.id   AF-A0A3N7FQG0-F1
#
_cell.length_a   1.000
_cell.length_b   1.000
_cell.length_c   1.000
_cell.angle_alpha   90.00
_cell.angle_beta   90.00
_cell.angle_gamma   90.00
#
_symmetry.space_group_name_H-M   'P 1'
#
loop_
_entity.id
_entity.type
_entity.pdbx_description
1 polymer ?
#
loop_
_entity_poly.entity_id
_entity_poly.type
_entity_poly.pdbx_seq_one_letter_code
_entity_poly.pdbx_strand_id
1 'polypeptide(L)'
;MGELHLAVKFSGNNWINLFHTYSQPMLPMMHYLQPLSVYQLDSLRHQATYILSSRLGRADPPLRREVVEYMLDTGENRWSLRRAKANCERVMTCLSGIVVLWREFDQIRHWKIWGKK
;
A
#
# COMPACT_ATOMS: atom_id res chain seq x y z
N MET A 1 9.01 -21.20 1.06
CA MET A 1 8.16 -20.20 1.76
C MET A 1 6.85 -20.88 2.05
N GLY A 2 6.49 -21.04 3.34
CA GLY A 2 5.32 -21.80 3.76
C GLY A 2 4.03 -21.02 3.55
N GLU A 3 3.00 -21.68 3.04
CA GLU A 3 1.67 -21.09 2.89
C GLU A 3 0.92 -21.21 4.21
N LEU A 4 0.33 -20.10 4.66
CA LEU A 4 -0.51 -20.06 5.86
C LEU A 4 -1.98 -20.09 5.43
N HIS A 5 -2.65 -21.21 5.70
CA HIS A 5 -4.07 -21.39 5.41
C HIS A 5 -4.88 -21.23 6.71
N LEU A 6 -5.82 -20.27 6.73
CA LEU A 6 -6.69 -20.03 7.88
C LEU A 6 -8.15 -20.19 7.50
N ALA A 7 -8.88 -20.93 8.33
CA ALA A 7 -10.32 -21.00 8.28
C ALA A 7 -10.90 -20.22 9.47
N VAL A 8 -11.69 -19.18 9.18
CA VAL A 8 -12.37 -18.40 10.20
C VAL A 8 -13.81 -18.88 10.30
N LYS A 9 -14.21 -19.36 11.49
CA LYS A 9 -15.59 -19.75 11.79
C LYS A 9 -16.28 -18.65 12.59
N PHE A 10 -17.28 -18.02 12.00
CA PHE A 10 -18.15 -17.10 12.73
C PHE A 10 -19.12 -17.92 13.59
N SER A 11 -19.10 -17.70 14.90
CA SER A 11 -20.04 -18.30 15.85
C SER A 11 -20.64 -17.18 16.69
N GLY A 12 -21.98 -17.09 16.70
CA GLY A 12 -22.71 -16.11 17.49
C GLY A 12 -24.17 -16.51 17.65
N ASN A 13 -24.78 -16.15 18.79
CA ASN A 13 -26.17 -16.48 19.10
C ASN A 13 -27.20 -15.66 18.30
N ASN A 14 -26.81 -14.52 17.71
CA ASN A 14 -27.72 -13.66 16.97
C ASN A 14 -27.06 -13.08 15.70
N TRP A 15 -27.26 -13.77 14.58
CA TRP A 15 -26.74 -13.38 13.26
C TRP A 15 -27.27 -12.03 12.78
N ILE A 16 -28.52 -11.69 13.09
CA ILE A 16 -29.13 -10.43 12.64
C ILE A 16 -28.39 -9.24 13.25
N ASN A 17 -28.10 -9.31 14.56
CA ASN A 17 -27.37 -8.24 15.24
C ASN A 17 -25.91 -8.15 14.77
N LEU A 18 -25.31 -9.30 14.43
CA LEU A 18 -23.99 -9.36 13.82
C LEU A 18 -23.97 -8.63 12.46
N PHE A 19 -24.86 -8.98 11.53
CA PHE A 19 -24.96 -8.34 10.22
C PHE A 19 -25.28 -6.86 10.33
N HIS A 20 -26.17 -6.47 11.25
CA HIS A 20 -26.49 -5.08 11.49
C HIS A 20 -25.26 -4.27 11.90
N THR A 21 -24.42 -4.81 12.79
CA THR A 21 -23.18 -4.15 13.22
C THR A 21 -22.18 -3.98 12.07
N TYR A 22 -22.04 -4.99 11.20
CA TYR A 22 -21.19 -4.89 10.01
C TYR A 22 -21.74 -3.96 8.93
N SER A 23 -23.06 -3.73 8.90
CA SER A 23 -23.69 -2.79 7.97
C SER A 23 -23.52 -1.32 8.37
N GLN A 24 -23.12 -1.06 9.62
CA GLN A 24 -22.85 0.30 10.09
C GLN A 24 -21.46 0.77 9.60
N PRO A 25 -21.31 2.07 9.27
CA PRO A 25 -20.03 2.61 8.86
C PRO A 25 -19.00 2.41 9.98
N MET A 26 -17.87 1.77 9.65
CA MET A 26 -16.81 1.40 10.61
C MET A 26 -16.17 2.60 11.32
N LEU A 27 -16.33 3.80 10.76
CA LEU A 27 -15.76 5.03 11.27
C LEU A 27 -16.86 6.08 11.39
N PRO A 28 -16.95 6.81 12.52
CA PRO A 28 -17.83 7.97 12.63
C PRO A 28 -17.57 8.95 11.48
N MET A 29 -18.61 9.60 10.95
CA MET A 29 -18.48 10.59 9.87
C MET A 29 -17.51 11.75 10.19
N MET A 30 -17.13 11.92 11.45
CA MET A 30 -16.17 12.92 11.91
C MET A 30 -14.81 12.86 11.17
N HIS A 31 -14.36 11.69 10.70
CA HIS A 31 -13.10 11.58 9.96
C HIS A 31 -13.15 12.15 8.53
N TYR A 32 -14.32 12.50 7.99
CA TYR A 32 -14.41 13.22 6.72
C TYR A 32 -14.06 14.71 6.86
N LEU A 33 -14.18 15.26 8.07
CA LEU A 33 -13.86 16.66 8.36
C LEU A 33 -12.42 16.83 8.86
N GLN A 34 -11.88 15.83 9.54
CA GLN A 34 -10.52 15.85 10.05
C GLN A 34 -9.82 14.50 9.78
N PRO A 35 -9.05 14.39 8.68
CA PRO A 35 -8.32 13.16 8.39
C PRO A 35 -7.27 12.91 9.47
N LEU A 36 -7.15 11.64 9.89
CA LEU A 36 -6.05 11.20 10.76
C LEU A 36 -4.72 11.42 10.04
N SER A 37 -3.74 11.97 10.76
CA SER A 37 -2.38 12.06 10.22
C SER A 37 -1.80 10.66 10.00
N VAL A 38 -0.91 10.52 9.00
CA VAL A 38 -0.25 9.25 8.68
C VAL A 38 0.41 8.64 9.93
N TYR A 39 1.01 9.47 10.78
CA TYR A 39 1.62 9.05 12.03
C TYR A 39 0.61 8.52 13.07
N GLN A 40 -0.54 9.18 13.22
CA GLN A 40 -1.59 8.72 14.12
C GLN A 40 -2.17 7.39 13.65
N LEU A 41 -2.35 7.25 12.33
CA LEU A 41 -2.85 6.03 11.71
C LEU A 41 -1.87 4.86 11.91
N ASP A 42 -0.57 5.09 11.72
CA ASP A 42 0.48 4.10 11.97
C ASP A 42 0.56 3.69 13.45
N SER A 43 0.48 4.66 14.37
CA SER A 43 0.42 4.39 15.81
C SER A 43 -0.80 3.55 16.21
N LEU A 44 -1.99 3.90 15.67
CA LEU A 44 -3.22 3.13 15.88
C LEU A 44 -3.10 1.69 15.34
N ARG A 45 -2.44 1.51 14.19
CA ARG A 45 -2.19 0.18 13.60
C ARG A 45 -1.25 -0.65 14.46
N HIS A 46 -0.18 -0.05 14.99
CA HIS A 46 0.71 -0.72 15.92
C HIS A 46 -0.02 -1.17 17.20
N GLN A 47 -0.86 -0.30 17.77
CA GLN A 47 -1.68 -0.63 18.94
C GLN A 47 -2.69 -1.75 18.63
N ALA A 48 -3.38 -1.68 17.50
CA ALA A 48 -4.32 -2.71 17.08
C ALA A 48 -3.63 -4.06 16.87
N THR A 49 -2.45 -4.07 16.24
CA THR A 49 -1.63 -5.28 16.03
C THR A 49 -1.19 -5.88 17.36
N TYR A 50 -0.77 -5.05 18.32
CA TYR A 50 -0.40 -5.50 19.66
C TYR A 50 -1.60 -6.17 20.37
N ILE A 51 -2.77 -5.53 20.38
CA ILE A 51 -3.99 -6.07 20.99
C ILE A 51 -4.37 -7.39 20.32
N LEU A 52 -4.38 -7.45 18.98
CA LEU A 52 -4.72 -8.66 18.23
C LEU A 52 -3.73 -9.79 18.52
N SER A 53 -2.42 -9.52 18.56
CA SER A 53 -1.41 -10.52 18.89
C SER A 53 -1.60 -11.09 20.31
N SER A 54 -1.96 -10.24 21.28
CA SER A 54 -2.24 -10.65 22.65
C SER A 54 -3.50 -11.51 22.74
N ARG A 55 -4.55 -11.18 21.97
CA ARG A 55 -5.81 -11.93 21.94
C ARG A 55 -5.65 -13.27 21.22
N LEU A 56 -4.99 -13.28 20.07
CA LEU A 56 -4.76 -14.48 19.28
C LEU A 56 -3.73 -15.43 19.89
N GLY A 57 -2.80 -14.93 20.71
CA GLY A 57 -1.92 -15.78 21.51
C GLY A 57 -2.64 -16.58 22.59
N ARG A 58 -3.89 -16.21 22.92
CA ARG A 58 -4.76 -16.92 23.87
C ARG A 58 -5.85 -17.75 23.16
N ALA A 59 -5.91 -17.71 21.84
CA ALA A 59 -6.82 -18.54 21.06
C ALA A 59 -6.23 -19.95 20.90
N ASP A 60 -7.08 -20.96 20.72
CA ASP A 60 -6.65 -22.31 20.35
C ASP A 60 -6.92 -22.53 18.85
N PRO A 61 -5.89 -22.75 18.00
CA PRO A 61 -4.45 -22.79 18.30
C PRO A 61 -3.82 -21.39 18.49
N PRO A 62 -2.78 -21.24 19.33
CA PRO A 62 -2.17 -19.94 19.61
C PRO A 62 -1.40 -19.43 18.39
N LEU A 63 -1.82 -18.30 17.83
CA LEU A 63 -1.06 -17.65 16.77
C LEU A 63 0.08 -16.83 17.39
N ARG A 64 1.30 -17.07 16.90
CA ARG A 64 2.47 -16.28 17.26
C ARG A 64 2.31 -14.84 16.78
N ARG A 65 2.89 -13.91 17.53
CA ARG A 65 2.93 -12.48 17.19
C ARG A 65 3.48 -12.24 15.79
N GLU A 66 4.50 -12.98 15.37
CA GLU A 66 5.09 -12.94 14.01
C GLU A 66 4.04 -13.20 12.92
N VAL A 67 3.12 -14.13 13.16
CA VAL A 67 2.06 -14.48 12.21
C VAL A 67 1.02 -13.37 12.15
N VAL A 68 0.67 -12.79 13.29
CA VAL A 68 -0.30 -11.69 13.38
C VAL A 68 0.26 -10.41 12.78
N GLU A 69 1.52 -10.11 13.02
CA GLU A 69 2.26 -9.02 12.35
C GLU A 69 2.31 -9.26 10.84
N TYR A 70 2.60 -10.48 10.38
CA TYR A 70 2.58 -10.81 8.95
C TYR A 70 1.19 -10.69 8.31
N MET A 71 0.12 -11.05 9.02
CA MET A 71 -1.27 -10.88 8.55
C MET A 71 -1.70 -9.42 8.44
N LEU A 72 -1.28 -8.60 9.41
CA LEU A 72 -1.71 -7.21 9.55
C LEU A 72 -0.77 -6.23 8.87
N ASP A 73 0.47 -6.63 8.52
CA ASP A 73 1.37 -5.86 7.68
C ASP A 73 0.77 -5.73 6.28
N THR A 74 -0.05 -4.69 6.13
CA THR A 74 -0.75 -4.39 4.89
C THR A 74 0.16 -3.66 3.89
N GLY A 75 1.47 -3.62 4.13
CA GLY A 75 2.45 -3.18 3.16
C GLY A 75 2.66 -1.67 3.12
N GLU A 76 2.76 -1.04 4.29
CA GLU A 76 3.03 0.40 4.39
C GLU A 76 4.38 0.83 3.80
N ASN A 77 5.32 -0.10 3.63
CA ASN A 77 6.51 0.16 2.83
C ASN A 77 7.04 -1.12 2.17
N ARG A 78 6.25 -1.74 1.28
CA ARG A 78 6.82 -2.72 0.34
C ARG A 78 7.63 -1.98 -0.73
N TRP A 79 8.77 -1.43 -0.34
CA TRP A 79 9.82 -1.06 -1.28
C TRP A 79 10.25 -2.33 -1.98
N SER A 80 9.64 -2.58 -3.13
CA SER A 80 9.98 -3.71 -3.98
C SER A 80 11.06 -3.23 -4.92
N LEU A 81 12.27 -3.78 -4.77
CA LEU A 81 13.39 -3.54 -5.68
C LEU A 81 12.97 -3.76 -7.15
N ARG A 82 12.09 -4.75 -7.39
CA ARG A 82 11.52 -5.02 -8.73
C ARG A 82 10.69 -3.84 -9.25
N ARG A 83 9.82 -3.26 -8.40
CA ARG A 83 8.96 -2.12 -8.77
C ARG A 83 9.78 -0.83 -8.93
N ALA A 84 10.78 -0.62 -8.07
CA ALA A 84 11.69 0.51 -8.16
C ALA A 84 12.53 0.47 -9.45
N LYS A 85 13.08 -0.70 -9.81
CA LYS A 85 13.81 -0.90 -11.07
C LYS A 85 12.94 -0.61 -12.29
N ALA A 86 11.73 -1.17 -12.35
CA ALA A 86 10.80 -0.92 -13.46
C ALA A 86 10.41 0.56 -13.59
N ASN A 87 10.22 1.26 -12.47
CA ASN A 87 9.97 2.70 -12.48
C ASN A 87 11.20 3.49 -12.96
N CYS A 88 12.41 3.10 -12.55
CA CYS A 88 13.65 3.73 -13.01
C CYS A 88 13.83 3.56 -14.52
N GLU A 89 13.59 2.36 -15.07
CA GLU A 89 13.64 2.11 -16.51
C GLU A 89 12.63 2.97 -17.29
N ARG A 90 11.41 3.15 -16.76
CA ARG A 90 10.41 4.05 -17.35
C ARG A 90 10.87 5.50 -17.38
N VAL A 91 11.42 5.99 -16.27
CA VAL A 91 11.96 7.36 -16.18
C VAL A 91 13.12 7.56 -17.16
N MET A 92 14.05 6.60 -17.22
CA MET A 92 15.18 6.66 -18.15
C MET A 92 14.72 6.68 -19.61
N THR A 93 13.69 5.91 -19.95
CA THR A 93 13.09 5.92 -21.29
C THR A 93 12.49 7.29 -21.61
N CYS A 94 11.74 7.90 -20.69
CA CYS A 94 11.19 9.25 -20.87
C CYS A 94 12.30 10.31 -21.03
N LEU A 95 13.33 10.26 -20.19
CA LEU A 95 14.48 11.18 -20.28
C LEU A 95 15.21 11.03 -21.61
N SER A 96 15.39 9.80 -22.10
CA SER A 96 16.00 9.56 -23.41
C SER A 96 15.21 10.21 -24.55
N GLY A 97 13.87 10.13 -24.50
CA GLY A 97 12.99 10.80 -25.47
C GLY A 97 13.09 12.32 -25.40
N ILE A 98 13.15 12.89 -24.19
CA ILE A 98 13.33 14.33 -23.97
C ILE A 98 14.68 14.78 -24.54
N VAL A 99 15.77 14.04 -24.32
CA VAL A 99 17.10 14.38 -24.84
C VAL A 99 17.12 14.39 -26.37
N VAL A 100 16.43 13.45 -27.03
CA VAL A 100 16.30 13.43 -28.49
C VAL A 100 15.56 14.68 -28.98
N LEU A 101 14.40 14.99 -28.39
CA LEU A 101 13.65 16.21 -28.73
C LEU A 101 14.47 17.48 -28.50
N TRP A 102 15.26 17.51 -27.42
CA TRP A 102 16.12 18.65 -27.11
C TRP A 102 17.24 18.82 -28.14
N ARG A 103 17.84 17.73 -28.63
CA ARG A 103 18.83 17.77 -29.71
C ARG A 103 18.25 18.25 -31.03
N GLU A 104 17.07 17.78 -31.40
CA GLU A 104 16.37 18.25 -32.61
C GLU A 104 16.02 19.74 -32.49
N PHE A 105 15.54 20.17 -31.32
CA PHE A 105 15.27 21.58 -31.05
C PHE A 105 16.55 22.43 -31.08
N ASP A 106 17.66 21.91 -30.55
CA ASP A 106 18.96 22.58 -30.58
C ASP A 106 19.50 22.70 -32.02
N GLN A 107 19.33 21.67 -32.86
CA GLN A 107 19.64 21.74 -34.29
C GLN A 107 18.79 22.79 -35.03
N ILE A 108 17.50 22.90 -34.68
CA ILE A 108 16.60 23.92 -35.23
C ILE A 108 17.02 25.32 -34.74
N ARG A 109 17.37 25.48 -33.45
CA ARG A 109 17.83 26.76 -32.90
C ARG A 109 19.17 27.21 -33.48
N HIS A 110 20.09 26.27 -33.68
CA HIS A 110 21.40 26.56 -34.24
C HIS A 110 21.39 26.81 -35.73
N TRP A 111 20.22 26.71 -36.40
CA TRP A 111 20.04 26.98 -37.83
C TRP A 111 21.31 26.57 -38.57
N LYS A 112 21.50 25.24 -38.70
CA LYS A 112 22.34 24.69 -39.77
C LYS A 112 21.63 25.03 -41.10
N ILE A 113 21.54 26.32 -41.38
CA ILE A 113 21.39 26.93 -42.68
C ILE A 113 22.52 26.33 -43.47
N TRP A 114 22.15 25.54 -44.47
CA TRP A 114 22.67 25.55 -45.82
C TRP A 114 22.05 24.28 -46.43
N GLY A 115 21.04 24.42 -47.28
CA GLY A 115 21.37 24.82 -48.63
C GLY A 115 22.25 23.75 -49.29
N LYS A 116 21.68 22.58 -49.54
CA LYS A 116 22.04 21.73 -50.68
C LYS A 116 20.70 21.51 -51.40
N LYS A 117 20.45 22.20 -52.50
CA LYS A 117 20.75 21.71 -53.87
C LYS A 117 20.46 20.22 -54.00
#